data_AF-T0RG10-F1
#
_entry.id   AF-T0RG10-F1
#
_cell.length_a   1.000
_cell.length_b   1.000
_cell.length_c   1.000
_cell.angle_alpha   90.00
_cell.angle_beta   90.00
_cell.angle_gamma   90.00
#
_symmetry.space_group_name_H-M   'P 1'
#
loop_
_entity.id
_entity.type
_entity.pdbx_description
1 polymer ?
#
loop_
_entity_poly.entity_id
_entity_poly.type
_entity_poly.pdbx_seq_one_letter_code
_entity_poly.pdbx_strand_id
1 'polypeptide(L)'
;MSPPPFTQLTCLSTRGRVLFATDEWFASADNLLSLAPPVFIADKFTTYGKWMDGWETRRKRVAGHDWCVLELGLRGKIVGIEVDTAFFTGNNAPRVSIQAACLEPGVGADLIRPREMGTCASATEEAAIAALGTDAWRELVPRTDLQPGYEASRYHYFDVSSDDVWTHLRVNMFPDGGIARLMVYGVVAVDWEKIASTASVDLVAAANGGTVVGFSDAHYGHPRILLQPGRGINMGDGWETARKKTRPAILTVDASGLLTVPGDDWVVLKLGHVGVVERIEVDTANFKGNFPESCFIEGCFYEGNDVLSASVTWRPVLPRSKLSADKQHYFSVADGSLVGGGDAINHVRFTMYPDGGISRLRIWGRKALSGRL
;
A
#
# COMPACT_ATOMS: atom_id res chain seq x y z
N MET A 1 11.71 12.94 -12.51
CA MET A 1 11.87 11.60 -13.11
C MET A 1 10.52 10.89 -13.02
N SER A 2 10.09 10.14 -14.04
CA SER A 2 8.85 9.36 -13.91
C SER A 2 9.04 8.23 -12.89
N PRO A 3 8.09 7.97 -11.98
CA PRO A 3 8.20 6.87 -11.03
C PRO A 3 8.34 5.51 -11.75
N PRO A 4 9.20 4.60 -11.28
CA PRO A 4 9.38 3.29 -11.90
C PRO A 4 8.15 2.39 -11.70
N PRO A 5 7.99 1.34 -12.53
CA PRO A 5 6.80 0.48 -12.49
C PRO A 5 6.52 -0.16 -11.13
N PHE A 6 7.56 -0.47 -10.34
CA PHE A 6 7.40 -1.08 -9.01
C PHE A 6 6.63 -0.19 -8.04
N THR A 7 6.61 1.13 -8.26
CA THR A 7 5.83 2.07 -7.44
C THR A 7 4.34 1.82 -7.54
N GLN A 8 3.88 0.99 -8.50
CA GLN A 8 2.51 0.53 -8.63
C GLN A 8 2.14 -0.68 -7.74
N LEU A 9 3.14 -1.34 -7.14
CA LEU A 9 2.96 -2.50 -6.27
C LEU A 9 2.48 -2.10 -4.86
N THR A 10 2.18 -3.09 -4.03
CA THR A 10 1.84 -2.88 -2.62
C THR A 10 3.01 -2.24 -1.88
N CYS A 11 2.74 -1.19 -1.11
CA CYS A 11 3.73 -0.58 -0.23
C CYS A 11 3.78 -1.38 1.08
N LEU A 12 4.80 -2.22 1.23
CA LEU A 12 5.06 -3.11 2.37
C LEU A 12 5.39 -2.36 3.67
N SER A 13 5.89 -1.12 3.58
CA SER A 13 6.13 -0.27 4.75
C SER A 13 4.86 0.38 5.31
N THR A 14 3.73 0.28 4.60
CA THR A 14 2.43 0.78 5.08
C THR A 14 2.06 0.12 6.40
N ARG A 15 1.73 0.93 7.42
CA ARG A 15 1.45 0.46 8.80
C ARG A 15 2.62 -0.29 9.45
N GLY A 16 3.83 -0.13 8.92
CA GLY A 16 5.04 -0.53 9.61
C GLY A 16 5.26 0.32 10.86
N ARG A 17 6.34 0.02 11.57
CA ARG A 17 6.71 0.74 12.80
C ARG A 17 8.23 0.88 12.90
N VAL A 18 8.70 1.98 13.48
CA VAL A 18 10.11 2.14 13.81
C VAL A 18 10.41 1.43 15.13
N LEU A 19 11.28 0.43 15.07
CA LEU A 19 11.76 -0.28 16.24
C LEU A 19 12.90 0.46 16.93
N PHE A 20 13.74 1.18 16.21
CA PHE A 20 14.91 1.86 16.78
C PHE A 20 15.33 3.03 15.90
N ALA A 21 15.85 4.10 16.51
CA ALA A 21 16.55 5.18 15.82
C ALA A 21 17.67 5.70 16.72
N THR A 22 18.85 5.98 16.14
CA THR A 22 19.98 6.52 16.91
C THR A 22 19.66 7.90 17.49
N ASP A 23 18.97 8.74 16.71
CA ASP A 23 18.66 10.12 17.06
C ASP A 23 17.35 10.56 16.37
N GLU A 24 16.54 11.35 17.06
CA GLU A 24 15.24 11.85 16.58
C GLU A 24 15.04 13.31 17.01
N TRP A 25 16.13 14.08 17.06
CA TRP A 25 16.11 15.38 17.71
C TRP A 25 15.23 16.41 17.02
N PHE A 26 15.36 16.56 15.70
CA PHE A 26 14.61 17.59 14.95
C PHE A 26 13.28 17.05 14.42
N ALA A 27 13.21 15.75 14.10
CA ALA A 27 11.97 15.11 13.72
C ALA A 27 12.03 13.57 13.91
N SER A 28 10.89 12.98 14.27
CA SER A 28 10.74 11.55 14.58
C SER A 28 10.89 10.65 13.35
N ALA A 29 11.50 9.49 13.54
CA ALA A 29 11.67 8.47 12.50
C ALA A 29 10.34 7.86 12.02
N ASP A 30 9.27 7.92 12.84
CA ASP A 30 7.93 7.45 12.45
C ASP A 30 7.40 8.18 11.20
N ASN A 31 7.85 9.42 10.96
CA ASN A 31 7.45 10.20 9.79
C ASN A 31 7.91 9.55 8.47
N LEU A 32 8.94 8.70 8.47
CA LEU A 32 9.37 7.96 7.28
C LEU A 32 8.25 7.10 6.70
N LEU A 33 7.38 6.58 7.56
CA LEU A 33 6.34 5.60 7.22
C LEU A 33 4.98 6.24 6.92
N SER A 34 4.89 7.58 6.94
CA SER A 34 3.65 8.31 6.67
C SER A 34 3.24 8.17 5.20
N LEU A 35 1.98 7.80 4.95
CA LEU A 35 1.42 7.71 3.59
C LEU A 35 1.12 9.07 2.98
N ALA A 36 0.98 10.11 3.81
CA ALA A 36 0.71 11.45 3.31
C ALA A 36 1.97 12.03 2.65
N PRO A 37 1.84 12.75 1.52
CA PRO A 37 2.94 13.50 0.96
C PRO A 37 3.56 14.42 2.04
N PRO A 38 4.90 14.53 2.10
CA PRO A 38 5.55 15.48 2.99
C PRO A 38 4.99 16.89 2.80
N VAL A 39 4.89 17.64 3.90
CA VAL A 39 4.50 19.06 3.88
C VAL A 39 5.57 19.95 4.51
N PHE A 40 5.70 21.16 3.99
CA PHE A 40 6.56 22.20 4.56
C PHE A 40 5.72 23.36 5.07
N ILE A 41 5.90 23.73 6.34
CA ILE A 41 5.20 24.85 6.97
C ILE A 41 6.24 25.92 7.34
N ALA A 42 6.33 26.98 6.53
CA ALA A 42 7.42 27.97 6.57
C ALA A 42 7.64 28.61 7.95
N ASP A 43 6.58 28.91 8.70
CA ASP A 43 6.67 29.60 9.99
C ASP A 43 6.59 28.66 11.21
N LYS A 44 6.54 27.34 10.99
CA LYS A 44 6.45 26.37 12.09
C LYS A 44 7.84 26.00 12.63
N PHE A 45 8.04 26.23 13.91
CA PHE A 45 9.21 25.83 14.70
C PHE A 45 8.76 25.08 15.95
N THR A 46 9.63 24.25 16.49
CA THR A 46 9.46 23.51 17.74
C THR A 46 10.53 23.97 18.73
N THR A 47 10.46 23.47 19.97
CA THR A 47 11.53 23.67 20.97
C THR A 47 12.87 23.06 20.55
N TYR A 48 12.88 22.18 19.54
CA TYR A 48 14.07 21.48 19.07
C TYR A 48 14.63 22.06 17.76
N GLY A 49 13.90 22.95 17.07
CA GLY A 49 14.36 23.58 15.84
C GLY A 49 13.24 23.83 14.83
N LYS A 50 13.59 23.82 13.54
CA LYS A 50 12.61 23.91 12.46
C LYS A 50 11.74 22.65 12.46
N TRP A 51 10.42 22.78 12.36
CA TRP A 51 9.57 21.61 12.19
C TRP A 51 9.72 21.08 10.76
N MET A 52 10.04 19.79 10.63
CA MET A 52 10.17 19.07 9.37
C MET A 52 9.25 17.85 9.35
N ASP A 53 8.63 17.60 8.19
CA ASP A 53 7.80 16.41 7.96
C ASP A 53 8.64 15.26 7.41
N GLY A 54 9.45 14.67 8.29
CA GLY A 54 10.39 13.61 7.99
C GLY A 54 11.10 13.11 9.24
N TRP A 55 12.14 12.30 9.08
CA TRP A 55 13.11 11.99 10.11
C TRP A 55 14.30 12.95 9.96
N GLU A 56 14.72 13.59 11.05
CA GLU A 56 15.89 14.47 11.03
C GLU A 56 16.67 14.39 12.34
N THR A 57 17.98 14.14 12.22
CA THR A 57 18.90 13.95 13.34
C THR A 57 19.75 15.18 13.64
N ARG A 58 20.31 15.24 14.86
CA ARG A 58 21.35 16.22 15.19
C ARG A 58 22.54 16.09 14.25
N ARG A 59 23.14 17.23 13.91
CA ARG A 59 24.45 17.26 13.26
C ARG A 59 25.45 16.44 14.06
N LYS A 60 26.02 15.42 13.44
CA LYS A 60 26.90 14.48 14.10
C LYS A 60 28.27 15.12 14.31
N ARG A 61 28.74 15.06 15.55
CA ARG A 61 30.08 15.54 15.98
C ARG A 61 30.87 14.45 16.69
N VAL A 62 30.45 13.20 16.49
CA VAL A 62 31.00 11.98 17.08
C VAL A 62 31.21 10.95 15.98
N ALA A 63 31.96 9.88 16.27
CA ALA A 63 32.20 8.82 15.31
C ALA A 63 30.92 8.08 14.89
N GLY A 64 30.94 7.50 13.68
CA GLY A 64 29.84 6.70 13.13
C GLY A 64 28.87 7.50 12.27
N HIS A 65 27.66 6.97 12.12
CA HIS A 65 26.57 7.56 11.34
C HIS A 65 25.21 7.30 12.02
N ASP A 66 24.15 7.97 11.59
CA ASP A 66 22.80 7.76 12.12
C ASP A 66 22.04 6.68 11.35
N TRP A 67 21.21 5.93 12.04
CA TRP A 67 20.45 4.84 11.43
C TRP A 67 19.20 4.51 12.25
N CYS A 68 18.23 3.91 11.59
CA CYS A 68 17.03 3.39 12.21
C CYS A 68 16.76 1.95 11.77
N VAL A 69 15.97 1.23 12.56
CA VAL A 69 15.43 -0.08 12.22
C VAL A 69 13.92 0.00 12.28
N LEU A 70 13.28 -0.52 11.25
CA LEU A 70 11.83 -0.56 11.11
C LEU A 70 11.36 -1.96 10.78
N GLU A 71 10.19 -2.29 11.28
CA GLU A 71 9.41 -3.46 10.87
C GLU A 71 8.45 -3.03 9.77
N LEU A 72 8.44 -3.79 8.67
CA LEU A 72 7.48 -3.62 7.59
C LEU A 72 6.09 -4.00 8.09
N GLY A 73 5.07 -3.25 7.69
CA GLY A 73 3.69 -3.61 8.04
C GLY A 73 3.20 -4.87 7.33
N LEU A 74 3.86 -5.24 6.23
CA LEU A 74 3.60 -6.47 5.48
C LEU A 74 4.91 -7.20 5.16
N ARG A 75 4.99 -8.47 5.53
CA ARG A 75 6.04 -9.40 5.09
C ARG A 75 5.97 -9.60 3.59
N GLY A 76 7.10 -9.47 2.87
CA GLY A 76 7.08 -9.63 1.42
C GLY A 76 8.44 -9.65 0.75
N LYS A 77 8.42 -10.01 -0.53
CA LYS A 77 9.54 -9.81 -1.45
C LYS A 77 9.56 -8.34 -1.86
N ILE A 78 10.69 -7.67 -1.64
CA ILE A 78 10.87 -6.26 -2.01
C ILE A 78 11.32 -6.20 -3.48
N VAL A 79 10.62 -5.41 -4.28
CA VAL A 79 10.95 -5.17 -5.70
C VAL A 79 11.63 -3.83 -5.88
N GLY A 80 11.25 -2.82 -5.08
CA GLY A 80 11.93 -1.54 -5.12
C GLY A 80 11.66 -0.68 -3.89
N ILE A 81 12.53 0.30 -3.67
CA ILE A 81 12.47 1.22 -2.54
C ILE A 81 12.53 2.65 -3.06
N GLU A 82 11.67 3.51 -2.52
CA GLU A 82 11.70 4.95 -2.72
C GLU A 82 12.19 5.63 -1.45
N VAL A 83 13.20 6.49 -1.59
CA VAL A 83 13.64 7.43 -0.56
C VAL A 83 13.34 8.85 -1.04
N ASP A 84 12.53 9.55 -0.26
CA ASP A 84 12.15 10.94 -0.53
C ASP A 84 12.86 11.87 0.45
N THR A 85 13.58 12.86 -0.06
CA THR A 85 14.30 13.87 0.74
C THR A 85 13.56 15.22 0.81
N ALA A 86 12.27 15.26 0.45
CA ALA A 86 11.41 16.44 0.44
C ALA A 86 11.76 17.52 1.45
N PHE A 87 11.96 18.75 0.97
CA PHE A 87 12.18 19.95 1.79
C PHE A 87 13.49 19.99 2.59
N PHE A 88 14.23 18.89 2.66
CA PHE A 88 15.61 18.90 3.15
C PHE A 88 16.55 19.40 2.05
N THR A 89 16.63 20.71 1.87
CA THR A 89 17.29 21.36 0.70
C THR A 89 18.77 21.72 0.94
N GLY A 90 19.33 21.25 2.04
CA GLY A 90 20.75 21.43 2.40
C GLY A 90 21.14 20.70 3.69
N ASN A 91 20.14 20.20 4.42
CA ASN A 91 20.23 19.32 5.57
C ASN A 91 19.72 17.90 5.25
N ASN A 92 19.57 17.51 3.97
CA ASN A 92 19.26 16.12 3.65
C ASN A 92 20.39 15.19 4.10
N ALA A 93 20.05 13.92 4.35
CA ALA A 93 21.06 12.88 4.45
C ALA A 93 21.91 12.89 3.16
N PRO A 94 23.25 13.03 3.22
CA PRO A 94 24.07 13.05 2.02
C PRO A 94 24.07 11.71 1.29
N ARG A 95 24.00 10.61 2.03
CA ARG A 95 24.02 9.24 1.53
C ARG A 95 23.11 8.34 2.35
N VAL A 96 22.57 7.31 1.71
CA VAL A 96 21.79 6.25 2.35
C VAL A 96 22.33 4.86 2.02
N SER A 97 22.19 3.91 2.93
CA SER A 97 22.22 2.48 2.61
C SER A 97 21.06 1.77 3.31
N ILE A 98 20.58 0.68 2.74
CA ILE A 98 19.44 -0.07 3.28
C ILE A 98 19.79 -1.56 3.35
N GLN A 99 19.58 -2.13 4.52
CA GLN A 99 19.77 -3.56 4.79
C GLN A 99 18.45 -4.17 5.23
N ALA A 100 18.32 -5.50 5.10
CA ALA A 100 17.11 -6.22 5.45
C ALA A 100 17.39 -7.55 6.14
N ALA A 101 16.43 -7.97 6.97
CA ALA A 101 16.38 -9.28 7.58
C ALA A 101 14.94 -9.75 7.82
N CYS A 102 14.80 -11.04 8.12
CA CYS A 102 13.62 -11.57 8.78
C CYS A 102 13.94 -11.80 10.25
N LEU A 103 13.17 -11.19 11.14
CA LEU A 103 13.19 -11.50 12.57
C LEU A 103 12.00 -12.41 12.91
N GLU A 104 12.19 -13.29 13.88
CA GLU A 104 11.12 -14.12 14.44
C GLU A 104 10.06 -13.25 15.14
N PRO A 105 8.78 -13.67 15.16
CA PRO A 105 7.72 -12.93 15.84
C PRO A 105 8.07 -12.61 17.31
N GLY A 106 7.96 -11.35 17.69
CA GLY A 106 8.23 -10.87 19.05
C GLY A 106 9.68 -10.44 19.33
N VAL A 107 10.64 -10.78 18.44
CA VAL A 107 12.02 -10.28 18.55
C VAL A 107 12.04 -8.77 18.30
N GLY A 108 12.67 -8.01 19.19
CA GLY A 108 12.72 -6.54 19.15
C GLY A 108 11.46 -5.84 19.66
N ALA A 109 10.51 -6.57 20.26
CA ALA A 109 9.30 -5.97 20.82
C ALA A 109 9.57 -5.03 22.01
N ASP A 110 10.66 -5.26 22.74
CA ASP A 110 11.16 -4.43 23.83
C ASP A 110 11.72 -3.07 23.37
N LEU A 111 12.07 -2.96 22.08
CA LEU A 111 12.52 -1.70 21.47
C LEU A 111 11.35 -0.78 21.09
N ILE A 112 10.11 -1.28 21.10
CA ILE A 112 8.93 -0.49 20.70
C ILE A 112 8.59 0.51 21.80
N ARG A 113 8.63 1.79 21.44
CA ARG A 113 8.15 2.90 22.26
C ARG A 113 7.59 4.01 21.38
N PRO A 114 6.81 4.95 21.94
CA PRO A 114 6.50 6.20 21.25
C PRO A 114 7.79 6.89 20.80
N ARG A 115 7.87 7.23 19.52
CA ARG A 115 8.98 7.94 18.91
C ARG A 115 8.66 9.43 18.90
N GLU A 116 9.47 10.21 19.61
CA GLU A 116 9.19 11.62 19.87
C GLU A 116 10.37 12.49 19.48
N MET A 117 10.05 13.67 18.97
CA MET A 117 11.03 14.69 18.65
C MET A 117 11.83 15.07 19.89
N GLY A 118 13.14 15.30 19.72
CA GLY A 118 14.03 15.69 20.81
C GLY A 118 14.63 14.51 21.58
N THR A 119 14.38 13.28 21.12
CA THR A 119 14.91 12.06 21.75
C THR A 119 16.10 11.48 20.97
N CYS A 120 16.83 10.57 21.60
CA CYS A 120 17.84 9.73 20.98
C CYS A 120 17.80 8.34 21.64
N ALA A 121 18.51 7.38 21.07
CA ALA A 121 18.61 6.05 21.66
C ALA A 121 19.12 6.12 23.10
N SER A 122 18.44 5.43 24.01
CA SER A 122 18.93 5.17 25.35
C SER A 122 19.98 4.05 25.36
N ALA A 123 20.81 3.99 26.40
CA ALA A 123 21.77 2.89 26.56
C ALA A 123 21.11 1.50 26.55
N THR A 124 19.88 1.40 27.06
CA THR A 124 19.08 0.16 27.02
C THR A 124 18.68 -0.20 25.59
N GLU A 125 18.20 0.77 24.80
CA GLU A 125 17.86 0.55 23.39
C GLU A 125 19.10 0.18 22.57
N GLU A 126 20.25 0.83 22.83
CA GLU A 126 21.52 0.52 22.17
C GLU A 126 21.97 -0.92 22.45
N ALA A 127 21.86 -1.38 23.71
CA ALA A 127 22.20 -2.75 24.07
C ALA A 127 21.24 -3.77 23.42
N ALA A 128 19.94 -3.49 23.43
CA ALA A 128 18.93 -4.37 22.83
C ALA A 128 19.07 -4.45 21.31
N ILE A 129 19.29 -3.34 20.61
CA ILE A 129 19.46 -3.36 19.15
C ILE A 129 20.78 -4.01 18.72
N ALA A 130 21.84 -3.89 19.53
CA ALA A 130 23.12 -4.55 19.27
C ALA A 130 22.97 -6.08 19.30
N ALA A 131 22.12 -6.61 20.19
CA ALA A 131 21.85 -8.05 20.27
C ALA A 131 21.17 -8.61 19.00
N LEU A 132 20.55 -7.77 18.17
CA LEU A 132 19.93 -8.18 16.90
C LEU A 132 20.93 -8.28 15.72
N GLY A 133 22.19 -7.87 15.91
CA GLY A 133 23.24 -7.98 14.88
C GLY A 133 22.88 -7.28 13.56
N THR A 134 22.22 -6.13 13.64
CA THR A 134 21.60 -5.47 12.48
C THR A 134 22.60 -4.93 11.46
N ASP A 135 23.87 -4.79 11.84
CA ASP A 135 24.99 -4.42 10.98
C ASP A 135 25.36 -5.53 10.00
N ALA A 136 25.08 -6.79 10.33
CA ALA A 136 25.33 -7.95 9.48
C ALA A 136 24.14 -8.31 8.57
N TRP A 137 23.04 -7.54 8.62
CA TRP A 137 21.87 -7.75 7.76
C TRP A 137 22.21 -7.58 6.27
N ARG A 138 21.44 -8.27 5.43
CA ARG A 138 21.67 -8.30 3.99
C ARG A 138 21.52 -6.90 3.40
N GLU A 139 22.55 -6.40 2.73
CA GLU A 139 22.46 -5.13 2.01
C GLU A 139 21.54 -5.28 0.78
N LEU A 140 20.50 -4.44 0.71
CA LEU A 140 19.60 -4.32 -0.44
C LEU A 140 19.94 -3.10 -1.30
N VAL A 141 20.30 -1.99 -0.64
CA VAL A 141 20.73 -0.76 -1.31
C VAL A 141 22.12 -0.40 -0.78
N PRO A 142 23.16 -0.43 -1.63
CA PRO A 142 24.50 -0.03 -1.23
C PRO A 142 24.52 1.45 -0.87
N ARG A 143 25.58 1.88 -0.16
CA ARG A 143 25.76 3.29 0.17
C ARG A 143 25.71 4.15 -1.10
N THR A 144 24.67 4.95 -1.24
CA THR A 144 24.36 5.73 -2.43
C THR A 144 24.14 7.20 -2.07
N ASP A 145 24.62 8.11 -2.92
CA ASP A 145 24.42 9.56 -2.75
C ASP A 145 22.96 9.94 -2.95
N LEU A 146 22.48 10.83 -2.07
CA LEU A 146 21.17 11.46 -2.17
C LEU A 146 21.32 12.92 -2.57
N GLN A 147 20.38 13.39 -3.37
CA GLN A 147 20.24 14.78 -3.78
C GLN A 147 19.37 15.56 -2.77
N PRO A 148 19.50 16.90 -2.74
CA PRO A 148 18.64 17.74 -1.91
C PRO A 148 17.16 17.65 -2.29
N GLY A 149 16.31 17.93 -1.30
CA GLY A 149 14.86 17.79 -1.32
C GLY A 149 14.05 18.77 -2.17
N TYR A 150 14.59 19.24 -3.30
CA TYR A 150 13.81 20.02 -4.27
C TYR A 150 12.90 19.08 -5.08
N GLU A 151 11.76 19.59 -5.57
CA GLU A 151 10.77 18.77 -6.30
C GLU A 151 11.38 18.01 -7.48
N ALA A 152 12.36 18.60 -8.18
CA ALA A 152 13.03 17.97 -9.32
C ALA A 152 14.01 16.84 -8.94
N SER A 153 14.47 16.77 -7.69
CA SER A 153 15.58 15.92 -7.24
C SER A 153 15.30 15.07 -5.99
N ARG A 154 14.17 15.29 -5.31
CA ARG A 154 13.90 14.68 -3.99
C ARG A 154 13.74 13.16 -4.01
N TYR A 155 13.26 12.61 -5.13
CA TYR A 155 12.92 11.19 -5.28
C TYR A 155 14.12 10.36 -5.71
N HIS A 156 14.39 9.31 -4.94
CA HIS A 156 15.43 8.33 -5.22
C HIS A 156 14.79 6.94 -5.26
N TYR A 157 14.95 6.26 -6.38
CA TYR A 157 14.36 4.95 -6.62
C TYR A 157 15.45 3.89 -6.74
N PHE A 158 15.30 2.80 -6.00
CA PHE A 158 16.25 1.70 -5.98
C PHE A 158 15.52 0.40 -6.32
N ASP A 159 15.89 -0.24 -7.43
CA ASP A 159 15.45 -1.61 -7.73
C ASP A 159 16.14 -2.61 -6.79
N VAL A 160 15.38 -3.59 -6.30
CA VAL A 160 15.90 -4.66 -5.45
C VAL A 160 15.81 -5.97 -6.20
N SER A 161 16.97 -6.56 -6.51
CA SER A 161 17.07 -7.85 -7.20
C SER A 161 17.32 -8.98 -6.19
N SER A 162 16.28 -9.37 -5.45
CA SER A 162 16.29 -10.54 -4.58
C SER A 162 14.92 -11.21 -4.57
N ASP A 163 14.89 -12.54 -4.55
CA ASP A 163 13.67 -13.34 -4.37
C ASP A 163 13.34 -13.63 -2.89
N ASP A 164 14.20 -13.17 -1.97
CA ASP A 164 14.03 -13.38 -0.55
C ASP A 164 12.85 -12.56 0.00
N VAL A 165 12.33 -13.04 1.12
CA VAL A 165 11.26 -12.38 1.87
C VAL A 165 11.85 -11.65 3.06
N TRP A 166 11.32 -10.46 3.34
CA TRP A 166 11.82 -9.58 4.39
C TRP A 166 10.70 -9.14 5.32
N THR A 167 11.04 -8.89 6.60
CA THR A 167 10.13 -8.29 7.58
C THR A 167 10.67 -7.01 8.20
N HIS A 168 11.98 -6.78 8.16
CA HIS A 168 12.62 -5.63 8.78
C HIS A 168 13.63 -4.98 7.83
N LEU A 169 13.76 -3.65 7.96
CA LEU A 169 14.80 -2.87 7.30
C LEU A 169 15.66 -2.15 8.34
N ARG A 170 16.94 -2.00 8.03
CA ARG A 170 17.85 -1.03 8.65
C ARG A 170 18.15 0.04 7.61
N VAL A 171 17.86 1.30 7.94
CA VAL A 171 18.13 2.46 7.08
C VAL A 171 19.26 3.26 7.69
N ASN A 172 20.33 3.47 6.95
CA ASN A 172 21.51 4.18 7.42
C ASN A 172 21.62 5.52 6.69
N MET A 173 21.83 6.61 7.42
CA MET A 173 22.11 7.96 6.93
C MET A 173 23.56 8.33 7.22
N PHE A 174 24.34 8.69 6.20
CA PHE A 174 25.77 8.97 6.37
C PHE A 174 26.13 10.46 6.17
N PRO A 175 26.66 11.16 7.19
CA PRO A 175 26.75 10.77 8.61
C PRO A 175 25.46 11.04 9.40
N ASP A 176 24.65 12.01 8.96
CA ASP A 176 23.44 12.53 9.59
C ASP A 176 22.62 13.32 8.55
N GLY A 177 21.49 13.91 8.93
CA GLY A 177 20.69 14.81 8.09
C GLY A 177 19.19 14.53 8.23
N GLY A 178 18.44 14.67 7.13
CA GLY A 178 17.02 14.30 7.07
C GLY A 178 16.58 13.53 5.84
N ILE A 179 15.54 12.70 6.03
CA ILE A 179 14.80 11.96 5.00
C ILE A 179 13.32 12.13 5.29
N ALA A 180 12.51 12.47 4.29
CA ALA A 180 11.09 12.74 4.46
C ALA A 180 10.23 11.47 4.48
N ARG A 181 10.43 10.56 3.52
CA ARG A 181 9.68 9.29 3.41
C ARG A 181 10.56 8.13 2.98
N LEU A 182 10.10 6.95 3.36
CA LEU A 182 10.60 5.66 2.89
C LEU A 182 9.43 4.77 2.48
N MET A 183 9.27 4.54 1.18
CA MET A 183 8.27 3.62 0.65
C MET A 183 8.93 2.35 0.14
N VAL A 184 8.43 1.20 0.59
CA VAL A 184 9.00 -0.12 0.25
C VAL A 184 7.98 -0.86 -0.56
N TYR A 185 8.24 -1.07 -1.85
CA TYR A 185 7.27 -1.66 -2.77
C TYR A 185 7.61 -3.12 -3.09
N GLY A 186 6.60 -3.98 -3.10
CA GLY A 186 6.83 -5.38 -3.35
C GLY A 186 5.58 -6.25 -3.38
N VAL A 187 5.83 -7.57 -3.36
CA VAL A 187 4.79 -8.60 -3.36
C VAL A 187 4.72 -9.20 -1.98
N VAL A 188 3.53 -9.19 -1.39
CA VAL A 188 3.29 -9.73 -0.05
C VAL A 188 3.45 -11.25 -0.07
N ALA A 189 4.19 -11.77 0.90
CA ALA A 189 4.48 -13.19 1.02
C ALA A 189 3.62 -13.81 2.11
N VAL A 190 2.52 -14.45 1.68
CA VAL A 190 1.58 -15.15 2.55
C VAL A 190 1.92 -16.63 2.59
N ASP A 191 1.98 -17.16 3.81
CA ASP A 191 2.08 -18.59 4.05
C ASP A 191 0.67 -19.20 4.01
N TRP A 192 0.21 -19.52 2.80
CA TRP A 192 -1.13 -20.06 2.57
C TRP A 192 -1.33 -21.45 3.16
N GLU A 193 -0.27 -22.18 3.50
CA GLU A 193 -0.36 -23.49 4.18
C GLU A 193 -0.88 -23.34 5.61
N LYS A 194 -0.54 -22.24 6.29
CA LYS A 194 -1.04 -21.91 7.63
C LYS A 194 -2.50 -21.46 7.66
N ILE A 195 -3.08 -21.12 6.51
CA ILE A 195 -4.50 -20.74 6.40
C ILE A 195 -5.32 -22.00 6.15
N ALA A 196 -6.22 -22.32 7.08
CA ALA A 196 -7.10 -23.48 6.97
C ALA A 196 -7.96 -23.41 5.69
N SER A 197 -8.21 -24.54 5.03
CA SER A 197 -9.02 -24.61 3.81
C SER A 197 -10.49 -24.24 4.01
N THR A 198 -10.96 -24.27 5.26
CA THR A 198 -12.30 -23.84 5.68
C THR A 198 -12.37 -22.36 6.06
N ALA A 199 -11.22 -21.68 6.20
CA ALA A 199 -11.18 -20.28 6.58
C ALA A 199 -11.65 -19.40 5.41
N SER A 200 -12.66 -18.57 5.67
CA SER A 200 -13.06 -17.50 4.76
C SER A 200 -12.15 -16.30 5.01
N VAL A 201 -11.41 -15.88 3.99
CA VAL A 201 -10.46 -14.76 4.03
C VAL A 201 -10.76 -13.79 2.90
N ASP A 202 -10.36 -12.53 3.05
CA ASP A 202 -10.42 -11.56 1.96
C ASP A 202 -9.31 -11.85 0.94
N LEU A 203 -9.66 -12.54 -0.14
CA LEU A 203 -8.74 -13.00 -1.18
C LEU A 203 -8.09 -11.84 -1.95
N VAL A 204 -8.71 -10.65 -1.96
CA VAL A 204 -8.16 -9.46 -2.65
C VAL A 204 -7.43 -8.51 -1.71
N ALA A 205 -7.41 -8.77 -0.40
CA ALA A 205 -6.68 -7.91 0.53
C ALA A 205 -5.21 -7.79 0.15
N ALA A 206 -4.64 -6.59 0.25
CA ALA A 206 -3.21 -6.38 0.00
C ALA A 206 -2.38 -7.24 0.95
N ALA A 207 -2.80 -7.35 2.21
CA ALA A 207 -2.18 -8.21 3.23
C ALA A 207 -2.21 -9.70 2.90
N ASN A 208 -3.12 -10.12 2.02
CA ASN A 208 -3.20 -11.49 1.53
C ASN A 208 -2.53 -11.67 0.16
N GLY A 209 -1.84 -10.65 -0.38
CA GLY A 209 -1.17 -10.73 -1.68
C GLY A 209 -2.01 -10.27 -2.87
N GLY A 210 -3.18 -9.66 -2.62
CA GLY A 210 -3.95 -9.01 -3.67
C GLY A 210 -3.17 -7.87 -4.32
N THR A 211 -3.25 -7.74 -5.65
CA THR A 211 -2.52 -6.72 -6.41
C THR A 211 -3.37 -6.14 -7.54
N VAL A 212 -3.06 -4.90 -7.93
CA VAL A 212 -3.65 -4.26 -9.11
C VAL A 212 -2.88 -4.70 -10.35
N VAL A 213 -3.61 -5.17 -11.37
CA VAL A 213 -3.04 -5.54 -12.67
C VAL A 213 -3.16 -4.39 -13.67
N GLY A 214 -4.33 -3.75 -13.71
CA GLY A 214 -4.61 -2.65 -14.63
C GLY A 214 -5.93 -1.96 -14.26
N PHE A 215 -6.11 -0.76 -14.76
CA PHE A 215 -7.29 0.07 -14.51
C PHE A 215 -7.50 1.07 -15.65
N SER A 216 -8.73 1.59 -15.77
CA SER A 216 -9.11 2.55 -16.80
C SER A 216 -8.66 3.98 -16.51
N ASP A 217 -8.83 4.44 -15.27
CA ASP A 217 -8.58 5.81 -14.82
C ASP A 217 -8.23 5.84 -13.32
N ALA A 218 -7.46 6.83 -12.90
CA ALA A 218 -7.10 7.05 -11.50
C ALA A 218 -6.93 8.56 -11.25
N HIS A 219 -7.99 9.33 -11.49
CA HIS A 219 -7.98 10.78 -11.35
C HIS A 219 -7.57 11.25 -9.95
N TYR A 220 -8.15 10.67 -8.90
CA TYR A 220 -7.70 10.83 -7.52
C TYR A 220 -7.53 9.47 -6.83
N GLY A 221 -6.37 9.27 -6.21
CA GLY A 221 -6.02 8.02 -5.53
C GLY A 221 -5.74 6.87 -6.51
N HIS A 222 -4.83 5.98 -6.11
CA HIS A 222 -4.52 4.79 -6.90
C HIS A 222 -5.47 3.63 -6.52
N PRO A 223 -5.97 2.80 -7.47
CA PRO A 223 -6.87 1.67 -7.19
C PRO A 223 -6.36 0.65 -6.16
N ARG A 224 -5.05 0.65 -5.88
CA ARG A 224 -4.47 -0.21 -4.83
C ARG A 224 -5.07 0.06 -3.44
N ILE A 225 -5.62 1.25 -3.24
CA ILE A 225 -6.21 1.64 -1.96
C ILE A 225 -7.45 0.82 -1.63
N LEU A 226 -8.14 0.27 -2.65
CA LEU A 226 -9.30 -0.60 -2.47
C LEU A 226 -8.98 -1.82 -1.61
N LEU A 227 -7.73 -2.30 -1.68
CA LEU A 227 -7.22 -3.51 -1.05
C LEU A 227 -6.71 -3.27 0.38
N GLN A 228 -6.68 -2.01 0.84
CA GLN A 228 -6.17 -1.63 2.17
C GLN A 228 -7.20 -1.90 3.27
N PRO A 229 -6.80 -2.24 4.50
CA PRO A 229 -7.72 -2.42 5.63
C PRO A 229 -8.53 -1.17 6.00
N GLY A 230 -9.58 -1.37 6.81
CA GLY A 230 -10.50 -0.31 7.24
C GLY A 230 -11.50 0.10 6.15
N ARG A 231 -12.05 1.31 6.29
CA ARG A 231 -13.07 1.89 5.39
C ARG A 231 -12.63 3.21 4.72
N GLY A 232 -11.37 3.59 4.86
CA GLY A 232 -10.88 4.90 4.44
C GLY A 232 -11.25 6.02 5.44
N ILE A 233 -10.32 6.93 5.71
CA ILE A 233 -10.54 8.03 6.67
C ILE A 233 -11.22 9.26 6.06
N ASN A 234 -11.09 9.44 4.74
CA ASN A 234 -11.72 10.49 3.94
C ASN A 234 -11.67 10.07 2.44
N MET A 235 -12.13 10.92 1.53
CA MET A 235 -12.13 10.62 0.08
C MET A 235 -10.73 10.46 -0.53
N GLY A 236 -9.71 11.14 0.02
CA GLY A 236 -8.32 10.99 -0.42
C GLY A 236 -7.71 9.62 -0.09
N ASP A 237 -8.39 8.85 0.77
CA ASP A 237 -8.10 7.45 1.09
C ASP A 237 -9.07 6.51 0.35
N GLY A 238 -9.37 6.83 -0.93
CA GLY A 238 -10.22 6.07 -1.83
C GLY A 238 -9.73 6.16 -3.27
N TRP A 239 -10.31 5.38 -4.18
CA TRP A 239 -10.06 5.49 -5.62
C TRP A 239 -11.23 6.22 -6.28
N GLU A 240 -10.93 7.30 -6.98
CA GLU A 240 -11.92 8.11 -7.70
C GLU A 240 -11.47 8.36 -9.14
N THR A 241 -12.42 8.22 -10.07
CA THR A 241 -12.21 8.46 -11.49
C THR A 241 -12.80 9.78 -11.96
N ALA A 242 -12.28 10.26 -13.09
CA ALA A 242 -12.75 11.49 -13.72
C ALA A 242 -14.19 11.32 -14.25
N ARG A 243 -14.99 12.37 -14.13
CA ARG A 243 -16.32 12.42 -14.75
C ARG A 243 -16.23 12.15 -16.25
N LYS A 244 -16.98 11.18 -16.75
CA LYS A 244 -16.99 10.83 -18.17
C LYS A 244 -17.59 11.97 -19.00
N LYS A 245 -16.80 12.47 -19.96
CA LYS A 245 -17.23 13.47 -20.97
C LYS A 245 -18.28 12.91 -21.94
N THR A 246 -18.38 11.58 -22.03
CA THR A 246 -19.36 10.87 -22.87
C THR A 246 -20.76 10.82 -22.27
N ARG A 247 -20.96 11.30 -21.04
CA ARG A 247 -22.28 11.35 -20.40
C ARG A 247 -23.30 12.10 -21.27
N PRO A 248 -24.52 11.57 -21.45
CA PRO A 248 -25.56 12.26 -22.20
C PRO A 248 -26.05 13.50 -21.43
N ALA A 249 -26.57 14.48 -22.16
CA ALA A 249 -27.14 15.70 -21.57
C ALA A 249 -28.35 15.42 -20.66
N ILE A 250 -29.07 14.32 -20.93
CA ILE A 250 -30.23 13.87 -20.16
C ILE A 250 -30.00 12.40 -19.83
N LEU A 251 -30.02 12.08 -18.54
CA LEU A 251 -29.89 10.71 -18.05
C LEU A 251 -31.24 9.99 -18.16
N THR A 252 -31.21 8.73 -18.57
CA THR A 252 -32.36 7.84 -18.56
C THR A 252 -32.06 6.61 -17.71
N VAL A 253 -33.12 5.95 -17.24
CA VAL A 253 -33.03 4.68 -16.52
C VAL A 253 -33.67 3.57 -17.33
N ASP A 254 -33.15 2.35 -17.18
CA ASP A 254 -33.81 1.17 -17.72
C ASP A 254 -34.97 0.70 -16.81
N ALA A 255 -35.61 -0.40 -17.21
CA ALA A 255 -36.73 -0.99 -16.46
C ALA A 255 -36.34 -1.46 -15.04
N SER A 256 -35.05 -1.66 -14.75
CA SER A 256 -34.55 -2.02 -13.43
C SER A 256 -34.22 -0.80 -12.54
N GLY A 257 -34.33 0.41 -13.08
CA GLY A 257 -34.00 1.66 -12.39
C GLY A 257 -32.49 2.00 -12.40
N LEU A 258 -31.71 1.31 -13.23
CA LEU A 258 -30.29 1.58 -13.42
C LEU A 258 -30.07 2.60 -14.54
N LEU A 259 -29.04 3.44 -14.39
CA LEU A 259 -28.72 4.43 -15.42
C LEU A 259 -28.31 3.76 -16.74
N THR A 260 -28.91 4.20 -17.84
CA THR A 260 -28.46 3.88 -19.20
C THR A 260 -27.48 4.95 -19.65
N VAL A 261 -26.19 4.69 -19.42
CA VAL A 261 -25.09 5.64 -19.69
C VAL A 261 -23.97 4.96 -20.47
N PRO A 262 -23.35 5.65 -21.44
CA PRO A 262 -22.17 5.13 -22.12
C PRO A 262 -20.93 5.29 -21.24
N GLY A 263 -20.08 4.26 -21.27
CA GLY A 263 -18.81 4.24 -20.58
C GLY A 263 -18.90 3.74 -19.14
N ASP A 264 -17.73 3.30 -18.67
CA ASP A 264 -17.49 2.72 -17.37
C ASP A 264 -16.04 2.99 -16.96
N ASP A 265 -15.76 2.76 -15.68
CA ASP A 265 -14.41 2.65 -15.16
C ASP A 265 -14.21 1.30 -14.51
N TRP A 266 -13.03 0.72 -14.67
CA TRP A 266 -12.73 -0.62 -14.21
C TRP A 266 -11.35 -0.73 -13.60
N VAL A 267 -11.20 -1.73 -12.75
CA VAL A 267 -9.92 -2.21 -12.22
C VAL A 267 -9.90 -3.73 -12.28
N VAL A 268 -8.80 -4.29 -12.76
CA VAL A 268 -8.51 -5.72 -12.70
C VAL A 268 -7.55 -5.96 -11.55
N LEU A 269 -7.94 -6.87 -10.66
CA LEU A 269 -7.21 -7.24 -9.46
C LEU A 269 -6.86 -8.73 -9.54
N LYS A 270 -5.61 -9.05 -9.20
CA LYS A 270 -5.17 -10.42 -8.94
C LYS A 270 -5.43 -10.73 -7.48
N LEU A 271 -6.06 -11.87 -7.22
CA LEU A 271 -6.27 -12.39 -5.88
C LEU A 271 -4.94 -12.93 -5.34
N GLY A 272 -4.76 -12.83 -4.02
CA GLY A 272 -3.57 -13.34 -3.35
C GLY A 272 -3.42 -14.85 -3.38
N HIS A 273 -4.54 -15.55 -3.60
CA HIS A 273 -4.60 -16.98 -3.88
C HIS A 273 -5.82 -17.28 -4.72
N VAL A 274 -5.76 -18.36 -5.50
CA VAL A 274 -6.93 -18.87 -6.20
C VAL A 274 -7.98 -19.28 -5.16
N GLY A 275 -9.23 -18.88 -5.35
CA GLY A 275 -10.26 -19.13 -4.34
C GLY A 275 -11.67 -19.12 -4.90
N VAL A 276 -12.58 -19.63 -4.08
CA VAL A 276 -14.01 -19.63 -4.36
C VAL A 276 -14.65 -18.51 -3.55
N VAL A 277 -15.28 -17.56 -4.24
CA VAL A 277 -15.91 -16.38 -3.64
C VAL A 277 -17.20 -16.78 -2.90
N GLU A 278 -17.36 -16.26 -1.69
CA GLU A 278 -18.54 -16.50 -0.84
C GLU A 278 -19.29 -15.21 -0.54
N ARG A 279 -18.57 -14.10 -0.33
CA ARG A 279 -19.14 -12.78 -0.06
C ARG A 279 -18.30 -11.68 -0.70
N ILE A 280 -18.96 -10.62 -1.12
CA ILE A 280 -18.33 -9.40 -1.62
C ILE A 280 -18.79 -8.22 -0.78
N GLU A 281 -17.87 -7.32 -0.49
CA GLU A 281 -18.18 -6.00 0.08
C GLU A 281 -17.70 -4.91 -0.89
N VAL A 282 -18.59 -3.99 -1.24
CA VAL A 282 -18.27 -2.75 -1.95
C VAL A 282 -18.57 -1.57 -1.03
N ASP A 283 -17.53 -0.86 -0.61
CA ASP A 283 -17.67 0.27 0.31
C ASP A 283 -17.43 1.59 -0.41
N THR A 284 -18.41 2.49 -0.29
CA THR A 284 -18.41 3.85 -0.85
C THR A 284 -18.18 4.90 0.23
N ALA A 285 -17.65 4.50 1.39
CA ALA A 285 -17.32 5.39 2.49
C ALA A 285 -16.66 6.70 2.02
N ASN A 286 -17.11 7.82 2.58
CA ASN A 286 -16.70 9.19 2.26
C ASN A 286 -17.11 9.71 0.87
N PHE A 287 -17.53 8.87 -0.07
CA PHE A 287 -18.05 9.30 -1.38
C PHE A 287 -19.55 9.60 -1.28
N LYS A 288 -19.87 10.85 -0.93
CA LYS A 288 -21.24 11.29 -0.62
C LYS A 288 -22.00 11.84 -1.83
N GLY A 289 -21.29 12.50 -2.74
CA GLY A 289 -21.89 13.12 -3.94
C GLY A 289 -21.32 12.59 -5.26
N ASN A 290 -20.30 11.73 -5.18
CA ASN A 290 -19.53 11.23 -6.32
C ASN A 290 -19.24 9.73 -6.20
N PHE A 291 -20.04 8.98 -5.44
CA PHE A 291 -20.07 7.52 -5.55
C PHE A 291 -20.63 7.11 -6.92
N PRO A 292 -20.19 5.99 -7.50
CA PRO A 292 -20.77 5.50 -8.75
C PRO A 292 -22.21 5.04 -8.53
N GLU A 293 -23.01 5.11 -9.59
CA GLU A 293 -24.43 4.75 -9.51
C GLU A 293 -24.64 3.25 -9.28
N SER A 294 -23.79 2.42 -9.88
CA SER A 294 -23.80 0.98 -9.72
C SER A 294 -22.42 0.39 -10.00
N CYS A 295 -22.24 -0.87 -9.64
CA CYS A 295 -21.06 -1.65 -9.97
C CYS A 295 -21.42 -3.03 -10.52
N PHE A 296 -20.46 -3.67 -11.16
CA PHE A 296 -20.52 -5.02 -11.71
C PHE A 296 -19.18 -5.70 -11.46
N ILE A 297 -19.18 -6.98 -11.09
CA ILE A 297 -17.94 -7.71 -10.84
C ILE A 297 -17.95 -9.01 -11.61
N GLU A 298 -16.84 -9.26 -12.30
CA GLU A 298 -16.55 -10.51 -12.96
C GLU A 298 -15.32 -11.17 -12.36
N GLY A 299 -15.22 -12.49 -12.54
CA GLY A 299 -14.07 -13.28 -12.13
C GLY A 299 -13.59 -14.18 -13.26
N CYS A 300 -12.32 -14.54 -13.21
CA CYS A 300 -11.76 -15.57 -14.08
C CYS A 300 -10.63 -16.34 -13.37
N PHE A 301 -10.39 -17.55 -13.87
CA PHE A 301 -9.14 -18.26 -13.66
C PHE A 301 -8.28 -18.09 -14.91
N TYR A 302 -7.07 -17.57 -14.75
CA TYR A 302 -6.15 -17.31 -15.85
C TYR A 302 -4.70 -17.50 -15.41
N GLU A 303 -3.95 -18.34 -16.14
CA GLU A 303 -2.53 -18.65 -15.87
C GLU A 303 -1.56 -18.02 -16.87
N GLY A 304 -2.07 -17.27 -17.85
CA GLY A 304 -1.21 -16.57 -18.82
C GLY A 304 -0.60 -15.27 -18.27
N ASN A 305 0.18 -14.61 -19.11
CA ASN A 305 0.93 -13.41 -18.73
C ASN A 305 0.14 -12.10 -18.89
N ASP A 306 -0.93 -12.08 -19.70
CA ASP A 306 -1.71 -10.88 -19.99
C ASP A 306 -3.20 -11.12 -19.80
N VAL A 307 -3.65 -10.94 -18.56
CA VAL A 307 -5.08 -11.10 -18.20
C VAL A 307 -5.94 -9.94 -18.71
N LEU A 308 -5.34 -8.86 -19.22
CA LEU A 308 -6.05 -7.72 -19.81
C LEU A 308 -6.39 -7.95 -21.29
N SER A 309 -5.82 -8.99 -21.90
CA SER A 309 -6.14 -9.40 -23.27
C SER A 309 -7.64 -9.63 -23.47
N ALA A 310 -8.15 -9.19 -24.63
CA ALA A 310 -9.53 -9.43 -25.05
C ALA A 310 -9.89 -10.92 -25.20
N SER A 311 -8.90 -11.82 -25.23
CA SER A 311 -9.11 -13.27 -25.29
C SER A 311 -9.50 -13.90 -23.96
N VAL A 312 -9.42 -13.15 -22.84
CA VAL A 312 -9.74 -13.68 -21.50
C VAL A 312 -11.25 -13.77 -21.33
N THR A 313 -11.72 -14.96 -20.98
CA THR A 313 -13.14 -15.20 -20.68
C THR A 313 -13.44 -14.82 -19.23
N TRP A 314 -14.12 -13.70 -19.06
CA TRP A 314 -14.65 -13.24 -17.77
C TRP A 314 -16.06 -13.79 -17.55
N ARG A 315 -16.37 -14.17 -16.31
CA ARG A 315 -17.70 -14.64 -15.91
C ARG A 315 -18.28 -13.69 -14.86
N PRO A 316 -19.56 -13.31 -14.96
CA PRO A 316 -20.22 -12.54 -13.90
C PRO A 316 -20.09 -13.25 -12.54
N VAL A 317 -19.74 -12.47 -11.52
CA VAL A 317 -19.72 -12.88 -10.10
C VAL A 317 -20.76 -12.08 -9.32
N LEU A 318 -20.81 -10.76 -9.54
CA LEU A 318 -21.86 -9.87 -9.04
C LEU A 318 -22.53 -9.19 -10.23
N PRO A 319 -23.82 -9.47 -10.53
CA PRO A 319 -24.59 -8.74 -11.54
C PRO A 319 -24.64 -7.25 -11.21
N ARG A 320 -24.94 -6.41 -12.22
CA ARG A 320 -24.93 -4.95 -12.04
C ARG A 320 -25.86 -4.54 -10.90
N SER A 321 -25.29 -3.94 -9.87
CA SER A 321 -25.94 -3.68 -8.57
C SER A 321 -25.85 -2.21 -8.20
N LYS A 322 -26.99 -1.63 -7.79
CA LYS A 322 -27.09 -0.23 -7.37
C LYS A 322 -26.23 0.02 -6.13
N LEU A 323 -25.55 1.17 -6.10
CA LEU A 323 -24.81 1.65 -4.94
C LEU A 323 -25.48 2.90 -4.34
N SER A 324 -25.07 3.26 -3.13
CA SER A 324 -25.55 4.41 -2.38
C SER A 324 -24.38 5.15 -1.73
N ALA A 325 -24.53 6.44 -1.49
CA ALA A 325 -23.55 7.29 -0.83
C ALA A 325 -23.08 6.72 0.52
N ASP A 326 -21.77 6.77 0.77
CA ASP A 326 -21.16 6.58 2.10
C ASP A 326 -21.58 5.28 2.81
N LYS A 327 -21.68 4.19 2.05
CA LYS A 327 -22.28 2.93 2.51
C LYS A 327 -21.45 1.70 2.13
N GLN A 328 -21.46 0.71 3.03
CA GLN A 328 -21.02 -0.66 2.76
C GLN A 328 -22.17 -1.45 2.14
N HIS A 329 -21.89 -2.08 1.00
CA HIS A 329 -22.81 -2.94 0.28
C HIS A 329 -22.30 -4.37 0.37
N TYR A 330 -23.11 -5.27 0.92
CA TYR A 330 -22.75 -6.66 1.13
C TYR A 330 -23.55 -7.54 0.20
N PHE A 331 -22.85 -8.47 -0.45
CA PHE A 331 -23.40 -9.43 -1.40
C PHE A 331 -22.87 -10.82 -1.03
N SER A 332 -23.69 -11.86 -1.15
CA SER A 332 -23.27 -13.21 -0.80
C SER A 332 -23.90 -14.28 -1.69
N VAL A 333 -23.29 -15.46 -1.69
CA VAL A 333 -23.92 -16.66 -2.26
C VAL A 333 -25.19 -17.03 -1.48
N ALA A 334 -25.19 -16.80 -0.16
CA ALA A 334 -26.30 -17.17 0.73
C ALA A 334 -27.58 -16.37 0.48
N ASP A 335 -27.47 -15.10 0.11
CA ASP A 335 -28.62 -14.25 -0.24
C ASP A 335 -28.98 -14.27 -1.75
N GLY A 336 -28.21 -15.01 -2.56
CA GLY A 336 -28.43 -15.17 -3.99
C GLY A 336 -28.02 -13.95 -4.84
N SER A 337 -27.35 -12.96 -4.27
CA SER A 337 -26.86 -11.80 -5.03
C SER A 337 -25.62 -12.11 -5.87
N LEU A 338 -24.82 -13.11 -5.48
CA LEU A 338 -23.69 -13.58 -6.27
C LEU A 338 -24.11 -14.70 -7.24
N VAL A 339 -23.65 -14.59 -8.48
CA VAL A 339 -23.83 -15.61 -9.52
C VAL A 339 -22.51 -16.32 -9.78
N GLY A 340 -22.54 -17.59 -10.18
CA GLY A 340 -21.29 -18.36 -10.40
C GLY A 340 -20.49 -18.66 -9.13
N GLY A 341 -21.10 -18.51 -7.94
CA GLY A 341 -20.50 -18.85 -6.64
C GLY A 341 -20.20 -20.35 -6.55
N GLY A 342 -18.97 -20.74 -6.90
CA GLY A 342 -18.55 -22.14 -6.90
C GLY A 342 -17.25 -22.37 -7.67
N ASP A 343 -17.04 -21.60 -8.74
CA ASP A 343 -15.83 -21.68 -9.55
C ASP A 343 -14.65 -21.03 -8.82
N ALA A 344 -13.49 -21.67 -8.94
CA ALA A 344 -12.24 -21.11 -8.44
C ALA A 344 -11.76 -20.02 -9.41
N ILE A 345 -11.45 -18.83 -8.88
CA ILE A 345 -10.93 -17.70 -9.65
C ILE A 345 -9.65 -17.17 -9.03
N ASN A 346 -8.80 -16.54 -9.85
CA ASN A 346 -7.57 -15.90 -9.38
C ASN A 346 -7.48 -14.42 -9.79
N HIS A 347 -8.44 -13.92 -10.57
CA HIS A 347 -8.59 -12.51 -10.88
C HIS A 347 -10.05 -12.08 -10.77
N VAL A 348 -10.25 -10.81 -10.44
CA VAL A 348 -11.55 -10.13 -10.50
C VAL A 348 -11.43 -8.84 -11.30
N ARG A 349 -12.47 -8.51 -12.08
CA ARG A 349 -12.65 -7.21 -12.71
C ARG A 349 -13.80 -6.51 -12.01
N PHE A 350 -13.51 -5.43 -11.28
CA PHE A 350 -14.51 -4.53 -10.73
C PHE A 350 -14.77 -3.42 -11.74
N THR A 351 -16.03 -3.22 -12.09
CA THR A 351 -16.48 -2.16 -13.00
C THR A 351 -17.50 -1.29 -12.29
N MET A 352 -17.39 0.03 -12.42
CA MET A 352 -18.35 1.00 -11.92
C MET A 352 -18.96 1.82 -13.04
N TYR A 353 -20.21 2.23 -12.85
CA TYR A 353 -20.98 2.95 -13.86
C TYR A 353 -21.48 4.31 -13.37
N PRO A 354 -21.39 5.35 -14.22
CA PRO A 354 -20.46 5.46 -15.35
C PRO A 354 -19.00 5.77 -14.90
N ASP A 355 -18.86 6.32 -13.69
CA ASP A 355 -17.62 6.75 -13.03
C ASP A 355 -17.94 7.08 -11.56
N GLY A 356 -16.92 7.33 -10.74
CA GLY A 356 -17.10 7.79 -9.36
C GLY A 356 -15.98 7.33 -8.44
N GLY A 357 -16.26 7.33 -7.15
CA GLY A 357 -15.33 6.91 -6.11
C GLY A 357 -15.77 5.69 -5.30
N ILE A 358 -14.82 4.79 -5.07
CA ILE A 358 -14.95 3.61 -4.19
C ILE A 358 -13.88 3.69 -3.12
N SER A 359 -14.27 3.46 -1.87
CA SER A 359 -13.33 3.39 -0.76
C SER A 359 -12.62 2.04 -0.74
N ARG A 360 -13.37 0.93 -0.64
CA ARG A 360 -12.81 -0.41 -0.45
C ARG A 360 -13.58 -1.49 -1.20
N LEU A 361 -12.85 -2.55 -1.54
CA LEU A 361 -13.40 -3.79 -2.06
C LEU A 361 -12.91 -4.95 -1.20
N ARG A 362 -13.80 -5.88 -0.85
CA ARG A 362 -13.45 -7.16 -0.21
C ARG A 362 -14.03 -8.30 -1.02
N ILE A 363 -13.23 -9.34 -1.24
CA ILE A 363 -13.64 -10.57 -1.90
C ILE A 363 -13.39 -11.70 -0.91
N TRP A 364 -14.37 -11.95 -0.05
CA TRP A 364 -14.30 -13.00 0.95
C TRP A 364 -14.57 -14.36 0.33
N GLY A 365 -13.69 -15.31 0.59
CA GLY A 365 -13.82 -16.66 0.08
C GLY A 365 -12.84 -17.63 0.71
N ARG A 366 -12.92 -18.88 0.30
CA ARG A 366 -11.99 -19.93 0.72
C ARG A 366 -10.93 -20.16 -0.35
N LYS A 367 -9.70 -20.44 0.08
CA LYS A 367 -8.64 -20.86 -0.83
C LYS A 367 -9.07 -22.13 -1.57
N ALA A 368 -8.85 -22.16 -2.88
CA ALA A 368 -9.10 -23.35 -3.68
C ALA A 368 -8.11 -24.44 -3.27
N LEU A 369 -8.60 -25.67 -3.16
CA LEU A 369 -7.74 -26.84 -3.01
C LEU A 369 -7.15 -27.16 -4.39
N SER A 370 -5.91 -27.60 -4.42
CA SER A 370 -5.14 -27.92 -5.64
C SER A 370 -5.83 -28.87 -6.62
N GLY A 371 -6.87 -29.60 -6.21
CA GLY A 371 -7.70 -30.46 -7.07
C GLY A 371 -8.99 -29.82 -7.62
N ARG A 372 -9.17 -28.50 -7.49
CA ARG A 372 -10.32 -27.72 -8.02
C ARG A 372 -9.88 -26.49 -8.84
N LEU A 373 -8.61 -26.45 -9.25
CA LEU A 373 -8.03 -25.42 -10.12
C LEU A 373 -8.28 -25.76 -11.58
#